data_AF-A0A0F3RA22-F1
#
_entry.id   AF-A0A0F3RA22-F1
#
_cell.length_a   1.000
_cell.length_b   1.000
_cell.length_c   1.000
_cell.angle_alpha   90.00
_cell.angle_beta   90.00
_cell.angle_gamma   90.00
#
_symmetry.space_group_name_H-M   'P 1'
#
loop_
_entity.id
_entity.type
_entity.pdbx_description
1 polymer ?
#
loop_
_entity_poly.entity_id
_entity_poly.type
_entity_poly.pdbx_seq_one_letter_code
_entity_poly.pdbx_strand_id
1 'polypeptide(L)'
;MTDEQAIGRRRKANLLAKSHKYKSSSRNQRLLDWSIFITNISEDMVNAEHIMIIYRARWQIELLFKLYKSHAKIENLKGRSKPARVLCELYGKLCSVLIFHGLSNCVELANDREISLTKAFIELQKRSRKLFLSITGRLNDLKQFLKKLIIDWGRFSLKDKYRKTRLSSLNTLKLLTIMA
;
A
#
# COMPACT_ATOMS: atom_id res chain seq x y z
N MET A 1 5.63 -9.29 -20.96
CA MET A 1 6.65 -8.27 -20.59
C MET A 1 7.00 -7.50 -21.86
N THR A 2 7.20 -6.18 -21.81
CA THR A 2 7.52 -5.42 -23.03
C THR A 2 9.01 -5.49 -23.35
N ASP A 3 9.37 -5.38 -24.63
CA ASP A 3 10.77 -5.36 -25.07
C ASP A 3 11.56 -4.21 -24.43
N GLU A 4 10.90 -3.06 -24.25
CA GLU A 4 11.47 -1.91 -23.54
C GLU A 4 11.88 -2.26 -22.09
N GLN A 5 11.05 -3.04 -21.39
CA GLN A 5 11.35 -3.49 -20.03
C GLN A 5 12.54 -4.46 -20.00
N ALA A 6 12.62 -5.38 -20.97
CA ALA A 6 13.73 -6.32 -21.09
C ALA A 6 15.05 -5.59 -21.36
N ILE A 7 15.07 -4.64 -22.32
CA ILE A 7 16.24 -3.81 -22.63
C ILE A 7 16.70 -3.02 -21.40
N GLY A 8 15.77 -2.40 -20.67
CA GLY A 8 16.06 -1.68 -19.44
C GLY A 8 16.68 -2.56 -18.35
N ARG A 9 16.21 -3.81 -18.21
CA ARG A 9 16.79 -4.80 -17.28
C ARG A 9 18.21 -5.19 -17.69
N ARG A 10 18.44 -5.50 -18.96
CA ARG A 10 19.78 -5.82 -19.50
C ARG A 10 20.76 -4.68 -19.29
N ARG A 11 20.34 -3.43 -19.53
CA ARG A 11 21.18 -2.25 -19.27
C ARG A 11 21.60 -2.16 -17.81
N LYS A 12 20.66 -2.31 -16.86
CA LYS A 12 20.96 -2.30 -15.41
C LYS A 12 21.89 -3.45 -15.01
N ALA A 13 21.62 -4.66 -15.49
CA ALA A 13 22.45 -5.83 -15.20
C ALA A 13 23.89 -5.66 -15.71
N ASN A 14 24.06 -5.11 -16.92
CA ASN A 14 25.39 -4.87 -17.49
C ASN A 14 26.17 -3.79 -16.75
N LEU A 15 25.49 -2.73 -16.27
CA LEU A 15 26.11 -1.71 -15.43
C LEU A 15 26.61 -2.30 -14.10
N LEU A 16 25.79 -3.13 -13.45
CA LEU A 16 26.15 -3.82 -12.22
C LEU A 16 27.30 -4.82 -12.43
N ALA A 17 27.27 -5.58 -13.52
CA ALA A 17 28.34 -6.52 -13.86
C ALA A 17 29.68 -5.78 -14.07
N LYS A 18 29.64 -4.64 -14.78
CA LYS A 18 30.81 -3.79 -14.99
C LYS A 18 31.38 -3.24 -13.68
N SER A 19 30.54 -2.78 -12.74
CA SER A 19 31.01 -2.29 -11.44
C SER A 19 31.68 -3.38 -10.59
N HIS A 20 31.25 -4.63 -10.75
CA HIS A 20 31.84 -5.80 -10.09
C HIS A 20 32.88 -6.53 -10.94
N LYS A 21 33.36 -5.92 -12.03
CA LYS A 21 34.43 -6.45 -12.91
C LYS A 21 34.14 -7.85 -13.49
N TYR A 22 32.89 -8.16 -13.80
CA TYR A 22 32.54 -9.38 -14.53
C TYR A 22 31.62 -9.08 -15.72
N LYS A 23 31.45 -10.06 -16.62
CA LYS A 23 30.50 -10.00 -17.73
C LYS A 23 29.34 -10.92 -17.43
N SER A 24 28.11 -10.42 -17.54
CA SER A 24 26.93 -11.25 -17.39
C SER A 24 26.86 -12.30 -18.51
N SER A 25 26.62 -13.56 -18.13
CA SER A 25 26.60 -14.70 -19.05
C SER A 25 25.43 -14.62 -20.05
N SER A 26 25.56 -15.30 -21.19
CA SER A 26 24.47 -15.41 -22.19
C SER A 26 23.20 -15.99 -21.57
N ARG A 27 23.34 -16.98 -20.68
CA ARG A 27 22.22 -17.55 -19.90
C ARG A 27 21.52 -16.49 -19.07
N ASN A 28 22.26 -15.68 -18.30
CA ASN A 28 21.67 -14.62 -17.48
C ASN A 28 20.99 -13.55 -18.35
N GLN A 29 21.59 -13.18 -19.48
CA GLN A 29 20.97 -12.22 -20.40
C GLN A 29 19.63 -12.70 -20.96
N ARG A 30 19.52 -13.99 -21.30
CA ARG A 30 18.25 -14.59 -21.74
C ARG A 30 17.20 -14.62 -20.63
N LEU A 31 17.61 -14.87 -19.38
CA LEU A 31 16.68 -14.87 -18.25
C LEU A 31 16.07 -13.49 -17.96
N LEU A 32 16.73 -12.40 -18.37
CA LEU A 32 16.19 -11.05 -18.21
C LEU A 32 14.96 -10.77 -19.09
N ASP A 33 14.69 -11.64 -20.07
CA ASP A 33 13.49 -11.65 -20.91
C ASP A 33 12.30 -12.33 -20.26
N TRP A 34 12.46 -12.81 -19.03
CA TRP A 34 11.40 -13.49 -18.29
C TRP A 34 11.08 -12.75 -17.00
N SER A 35 9.81 -12.82 -16.60
CA SER A 35 9.37 -12.55 -15.23
C SER A 35 8.84 -13.86 -14.70
N ILE A 36 9.63 -14.51 -13.84
CA ILE A 36 9.34 -15.83 -13.31
C ILE A 36 8.57 -15.66 -12.01
N PHE A 37 7.39 -16.27 -11.93
CA PHE A 37 6.56 -16.33 -10.73
C PHE A 37 6.41 -17.80 -10.32
N ILE A 38 6.51 -18.07 -9.03
CA ILE A 38 6.26 -19.37 -8.44
C ILE A 38 5.04 -19.20 -7.54
N THR A 39 4.02 -20.03 -7.73
CA THR A 39 2.78 -19.94 -6.96
C THR A 39 2.23 -21.35 -6.71
N ASN A 40 1.49 -21.49 -5.62
CA ASN A 40 0.72 -22.69 -5.29
C ASN A 40 -0.76 -22.57 -5.70
N ILE A 41 -1.13 -21.46 -6.36
CA ILE A 41 -2.46 -21.27 -6.92
C ILE A 41 -2.57 -22.18 -8.15
N SER A 42 -3.65 -22.94 -8.22
CA SER A 42 -3.92 -23.86 -9.32
C SER A 42 -4.27 -23.11 -10.61
N GLU A 43 -3.90 -23.69 -11.76
CA GLU A 43 -4.05 -23.06 -13.08
C GLU A 43 -5.51 -22.85 -13.50
N ASP A 44 -6.44 -23.65 -12.97
CA ASP A 44 -7.88 -23.51 -13.16
C ASP A 44 -8.47 -22.28 -12.45
N MET A 45 -7.79 -21.76 -11.41
CA MET A 45 -8.25 -20.58 -10.68
C MET A 45 -7.73 -19.27 -11.28
N VAL A 46 -6.47 -19.23 -11.73
CA VAL A 46 -5.77 -18.00 -12.09
C VAL A 46 -4.78 -18.23 -13.23
N ASN A 47 -4.98 -17.55 -14.36
CA ASN A 47 -4.05 -17.60 -15.48
C ASN A 47 -2.79 -16.71 -15.24
N ALA A 48 -1.79 -16.85 -16.11
CA ALA A 48 -0.52 -16.12 -16.00
C ALA A 48 -0.67 -14.58 -16.05
N GLU A 49 -1.67 -14.06 -16.77
CA GLU A 49 -1.92 -12.61 -16.85
C GLU A 49 -2.46 -12.06 -15.52
N HIS A 50 -3.38 -12.80 -14.89
CA HIS A 50 -3.89 -12.48 -13.57
C HIS A 50 -2.78 -12.50 -12.51
N ILE A 51 -1.85 -13.46 -12.57
CA ILE A 51 -0.68 -13.48 -11.66
C ILE A 51 0.13 -12.17 -11.76
N MET A 52 0.38 -11.68 -12.98
CA MET A 52 1.09 -10.42 -13.16
C MET A 52 0.35 -9.23 -12.54
N ILE A 53 -0.98 -9.21 -12.63
CA ILE A 53 -1.80 -8.14 -12.03
C ILE A 53 -1.78 -8.24 -10.49
N ILE A 54 -1.97 -9.43 -9.94
CA ILE A 54 -1.87 -9.69 -8.49
C ILE A 54 -0.50 -9.26 -7.96
N TYR A 55 0.58 -9.57 -8.69
CA TYR A 55 1.93 -9.20 -8.27
C TYR A 55 2.16 -7.68 -8.26
N ARG A 56 1.39 -6.88 -9.02
CA ARG A 56 1.42 -5.41 -8.89
C ARG A 56 0.89 -4.95 -7.54
N ALA A 57 -0.07 -5.67 -6.95
CA ALA A 57 -0.60 -5.38 -5.62
C ALA A 57 0.43 -5.61 -4.51
N ARG A 58 1.48 -6.42 -4.73
CA ARG A 58 2.58 -6.64 -3.77
C ARG A 58 3.21 -5.32 -3.29
N TRP A 59 3.39 -4.35 -4.19
CA TRP A 59 3.91 -3.03 -3.82
C TRP A 59 2.95 -2.24 -2.90
N GLN A 60 1.64 -2.49 -2.95
CA GLN A 60 0.70 -1.86 -2.02
C GLN A 60 0.95 -2.32 -0.58
N ILE A 61 1.26 -3.61 -0.39
CA ILE A 61 1.60 -4.14 0.94
C ILE A 61 2.86 -3.47 1.49
N GLU A 62 3.90 -3.28 0.67
CA GLU A 62 5.09 -2.53 1.10
C GLU A 62 4.77 -1.10 1.51
N LEU A 63 3.88 -0.42 0.77
CA LEU A 63 3.43 0.94 1.12
C LEU A 63 2.64 0.95 2.43
N LEU A 64 1.81 -0.07 2.69
CA LEU A 64 1.11 -0.23 3.97
C LEU A 64 2.10 -0.45 5.11
N PHE A 65 3.08 -1.33 4.96
CA PHE A 65 4.11 -1.51 5.99
C PHE A 65 4.93 -0.25 6.22
N LYS A 66 5.26 0.48 5.15
CA LYS A 66 5.92 1.79 5.27
C LYS A 66 5.06 2.78 6.05
N LEU A 67 3.75 2.85 5.77
CA LEU A 67 2.81 3.66 6.52
C LEU A 67 2.80 3.29 8.02
N TYR A 68 2.71 2.00 8.33
CA TYR A 68 2.61 1.53 9.72
C TYR A 68 3.90 1.76 10.50
N LYS A 69 5.06 1.57 9.88
CA LYS A 69 6.36 1.83 10.50
C LYS A 69 6.61 3.33 10.67
N SER A 70 6.46 4.11 9.61
CA SER A 70 6.81 5.54 9.62
C SER A 70 5.82 6.39 10.41
N HIS A 71 4.51 6.15 10.25
CA HIS A 71 3.48 7.00 10.83
C HIS A 71 2.78 6.38 12.03
N ALA A 72 2.34 5.11 11.95
CA ALA A 72 1.75 4.44 13.12
C ALA A 72 2.81 4.04 14.16
N LYS A 73 4.10 4.03 13.78
CA LYS A 73 5.24 3.74 14.64
C LYS A 73 5.09 2.41 15.39
N ILE A 74 4.61 1.38 14.70
CA ILE A 74 4.33 0.06 15.29
C ILE A 74 5.57 -0.60 15.90
N GLU A 75 6.76 -0.30 15.37
CA GLU A 75 8.04 -0.82 15.87
C GLU A 75 8.62 -0.03 17.06
N ASN A 76 8.14 1.20 17.29
CA ASN A 76 8.63 2.06 18.36
C ASN A 76 7.77 1.92 19.61
N LEU A 77 7.97 0.84 20.36
CA LEU A 77 7.23 0.54 21.60
C LEU A 77 7.99 1.04 22.83
N LYS A 78 7.28 1.67 23.77
CA LYS A 78 7.81 2.15 25.05
C LYS A 78 7.73 1.05 26.10
N GLY A 79 8.55 1.17 27.16
CA GLY A 79 8.42 0.31 28.35
C GLY A 79 8.89 -1.14 28.14
N ARG A 80 10.06 -1.32 27.49
CA ARG A 80 10.67 -2.63 27.19
C ARG A 80 10.85 -3.55 28.41
N SER A 81 10.82 -3.01 29.62
CA SER A 81 10.97 -3.77 30.88
C SER A 81 9.70 -4.52 31.32
N LYS A 82 8.52 -4.21 30.79
CA LYS A 82 7.25 -4.86 31.17
C LYS A 82 6.54 -5.44 29.94
N PRO A 83 6.60 -6.76 29.69
CA PRO A 83 6.02 -7.38 28.50
C PRO A 83 4.54 -7.05 28.27
N ALA A 84 3.73 -7.04 29.33
CA ALA A 84 2.30 -6.69 29.23
C ALA A 84 2.06 -5.26 28.72
N ARG A 85 2.93 -4.30 29.08
CA ARG A 85 2.84 -2.91 28.61
C ARG A 85 3.21 -2.80 27.14
N VAL A 86 4.23 -3.53 26.71
CA VAL A 86 4.65 -3.61 25.30
C VAL A 86 3.52 -4.18 24.44
N LEU A 87 2.89 -5.27 24.88
CA LEU A 87 1.75 -5.87 24.17
C LEU A 87 0.55 -4.93 24.12
N CYS A 88 0.21 -4.26 25.22
CA CYS A 88 -0.88 -3.29 25.26
C CYS A 88 -0.65 -2.13 24.26
N GLU A 89 0.55 -1.56 24.21
CA GLU A 89 0.87 -0.50 23.24
C GLU A 89 0.82 -1.02 21.79
N LEU A 90 1.35 -2.22 21.54
CA LEU A 90 1.31 -2.85 20.22
C LEU A 90 -0.13 -3.05 19.75
N TYR A 91 -0.98 -3.66 20.58
CA TYR A 91 -2.39 -3.87 20.27
C TYR A 91 -3.13 -2.55 20.07
N GLY A 92 -2.89 -1.53 20.90
CA GLY A 92 -3.49 -0.20 20.72
C GLY A 92 -3.16 0.42 19.35
N LYS A 93 -1.91 0.28 18.90
CA LYS A 93 -1.48 0.74 17.57
C LYS A 93 -2.13 -0.08 16.45
N LEU A 94 -2.21 -1.40 16.58
CA LEU A 94 -2.86 -2.27 15.60
C LEU A 94 -4.36 -1.97 15.49
N CYS A 95 -5.05 -1.78 16.62
CA CYS A 95 -6.46 -1.36 16.63
C CYS A 95 -6.65 0.00 15.94
N SER A 96 -5.75 0.96 16.19
CA SER A 96 -5.79 2.27 15.52
C SER A 96 -5.65 2.15 14.00
N VAL A 97 -4.75 1.26 13.53
CA VAL A 97 -4.59 0.96 12.10
C VAL A 97 -5.85 0.29 11.53
N LEU A 98 -6.45 -0.66 12.25
CA LEU A 98 -7.68 -1.34 11.82
C LEU A 98 -8.84 -0.35 11.66
N ILE A 99 -9.07 0.49 12.68
CA ILE A 99 -10.11 1.53 12.66
C ILE A 99 -9.84 2.51 11.51
N PHE A 100 -8.59 2.94 11.32
CA PHE A 100 -8.22 3.82 10.23
C PHE A 100 -8.62 3.23 8.86
N HIS A 101 -8.33 1.95 8.61
CA HIS A 101 -8.71 1.30 7.35
C HIS A 101 -10.22 1.22 7.18
N GLY A 102 -10.94 0.84 8.23
CA GLY A 102 -12.41 0.83 8.23
C GLY A 102 -12.99 2.19 7.84
N LEU A 103 -12.50 3.26 8.47
CA LEU A 103 -12.92 4.63 8.14
C LEU A 103 -12.53 5.05 6.72
N SER A 104 -11.34 4.66 6.26
CA SER A 104 -10.87 5.03 4.92
C SER A 104 -11.71 4.40 3.81
N ASN A 105 -12.29 3.22 4.06
CA ASN A 105 -13.21 2.54 3.15
C ASN A 105 -14.58 3.22 3.07
N CYS A 106 -14.93 4.08 4.04
CA CYS A 106 -16.16 4.87 3.99
C CYS A 106 -16.03 6.16 3.15
N VAL A 107 -14.85 6.44 2.59
CA VAL A 107 -14.64 7.63 1.76
C VAL A 107 -15.15 7.37 0.35
N GLU A 108 -16.24 8.05 0.00
CA GLU A 108 -16.78 8.05 -1.35
C GLU A 108 -15.94 8.95 -2.27
N LEU A 109 -15.51 8.39 -3.40
CA LEU A 109 -14.66 9.05 -4.38
C LEU A 109 -15.21 8.85 -5.79
N ALA A 110 -14.90 9.79 -6.69
CA ALA A 110 -15.14 9.60 -8.11
C ALA A 110 -14.28 8.44 -8.67
N ASN A 111 -14.75 7.80 -9.74
CA ASN A 111 -14.17 6.58 -10.33
C ASN A 111 -12.68 6.64 -10.69
N ASP A 112 -12.12 7.84 -10.89
CA ASP A 112 -10.74 8.09 -11.29
C ASP A 112 -9.85 8.57 -10.13
N ARG A 113 -10.38 8.61 -8.91
CA ARG A 113 -9.66 9.10 -7.73
C ARG A 113 -9.39 7.99 -6.74
N GLU A 114 -8.26 8.12 -6.06
CA GLU A 114 -7.88 7.23 -4.97
C GLU A 114 -7.45 8.03 -3.76
N ILE A 115 -7.80 7.53 -2.57
CA ILE A 115 -7.29 8.06 -1.32
C ILE A 115 -5.80 7.71 -1.17
N SER A 116 -5.02 8.69 -0.75
CA SER A 116 -3.68 8.49 -0.24
C SER A 116 -3.78 8.16 1.25
N LEU A 117 -3.65 6.87 1.58
CA LEU A 117 -3.66 6.39 2.97
C LEU A 117 -2.65 7.12 3.87
N THR A 118 -1.48 7.50 3.35
CA THR A 118 -0.49 8.28 4.11
C THR A 118 -0.99 9.65 4.52
N LYS A 119 -1.46 10.46 3.57
CA LYS A 119 -2.09 11.77 3.85
C LYS A 119 -3.26 11.63 4.83
N ALA A 120 -4.16 10.68 4.58
CA ALA A 120 -5.33 10.43 5.44
C ALA A 120 -4.92 10.06 6.88
N PHE A 121 -3.91 9.19 7.04
CA PHE A 121 -3.44 8.78 8.36
C PHE A 121 -2.77 9.94 9.11
N ILE A 122 -1.94 10.74 8.44
CA ILE A 122 -1.33 11.95 9.03
C ILE A 122 -2.42 12.93 9.48
N GLU A 123 -3.45 13.09 8.66
CA GLU A 123 -4.62 13.93 8.95
C GLU A 123 -5.34 13.41 10.22
N LEU A 124 -5.60 12.09 10.30
CA LEU A 124 -6.18 11.46 11.49
C LEU A 124 -5.35 11.72 12.75
N GLN A 125 -4.03 11.56 12.64
CA GLN A 125 -3.10 11.78 13.75
C GLN A 125 -3.18 13.21 14.28
N LYS A 126 -3.27 14.20 13.38
CA LYS A 126 -3.46 15.62 13.76
C LYS A 126 -4.79 15.84 14.49
N ARG A 127 -5.82 15.04 14.20
CA ARG A 127 -7.15 15.12 14.84
C ARG A 127 -7.34 14.16 16.01
N SER A 128 -6.33 13.38 16.39
CA SER A 128 -6.44 12.33 17.41
C SER A 128 -7.05 12.80 18.73
N ARG A 129 -6.67 13.98 19.23
CA ARG A 129 -7.28 14.57 20.44
C ARG A 129 -8.77 14.83 20.27
N LYS A 130 -9.19 15.37 19.12
CA LYS A 130 -10.61 15.63 18.83
C LYS A 130 -11.40 14.33 18.69
N LEU A 131 -10.82 13.32 18.05
CA LEU A 131 -11.40 11.98 18.00
C LEU A 131 -11.61 11.43 19.41
N PHE A 132 -10.57 11.46 20.27
CA PHE A 132 -10.65 10.98 21.64
C PHE A 132 -11.78 11.65 22.43
N LEU A 133 -11.84 12.99 22.38
CA LEU A 133 -12.91 13.75 23.05
C LEU A 133 -14.30 13.41 22.51
N SER A 134 -14.43 13.18 21.19
CA SER A 134 -15.70 12.81 20.58
C SER A 134 -16.17 11.40 20.95
N ILE A 135 -15.23 10.46 21.15
CA ILE A 135 -15.54 9.08 21.59
C ILE A 135 -16.03 9.09 23.04
N THR A 136 -15.43 9.90 23.90
CA THR A 136 -15.83 10.04 25.32
C THR A 136 -17.03 10.96 25.53
N GLY A 137 -17.52 11.60 24.46
CA GLY A 137 -18.59 12.59 24.48
C GLY A 137 -19.95 12.00 24.08
N ARG A 138 -20.81 12.83 23.47
CA ARG A 138 -22.12 12.38 22.97
C ARG A 138 -21.95 11.68 21.62
N LEU A 139 -22.80 10.68 21.35
CA LEU A 139 -22.79 9.95 20.06
C LEU A 139 -22.88 10.89 18.84
N ASN A 140 -23.64 11.99 18.95
CA ASN A 140 -23.76 12.99 17.90
C ASN A 140 -22.43 13.70 17.58
N ASP A 141 -21.58 13.93 18.58
CA ASP A 141 -20.29 14.59 18.39
C ASP A 141 -19.34 13.68 17.60
N LEU A 142 -19.33 12.38 17.93
CA LEU A 142 -18.58 11.37 17.18
C LEU A 142 -19.10 11.27 15.74
N LYS A 143 -20.41 11.21 15.54
CA LYS A 143 -21.02 11.16 14.20
C LYS A 143 -20.63 12.37 13.35
N GLN A 144 -20.68 13.57 13.92
CA GLN A 144 -20.25 14.79 13.23
C GLN A 144 -18.75 14.80 12.92
N PHE A 145 -17.93 14.35 13.87
CA PHE A 145 -16.49 14.23 13.67
C PHE A 145 -16.17 13.29 12.50
N LEU A 146 -16.73 12.08 12.50
CA LEU A 146 -16.50 11.09 11.47
C LEU A 146 -16.99 11.56 10.09
N LYS A 147 -18.18 12.16 10.01
CA LYS A 147 -18.70 12.73 8.76
C LYS A 147 -17.76 13.79 8.20
N LYS A 148 -17.27 14.71 9.04
CA LYS A 148 -16.33 15.75 8.63
C LYS A 148 -14.99 15.16 8.18
N LEU A 149 -14.46 14.19 8.93
CA LEU A 149 -13.21 13.49 8.61
C LEU A 149 -13.27 12.84 7.22
N ILE A 150 -14.33 12.08 6.95
CA ILE A 150 -14.52 11.37 5.68
C ILE A 150 -14.60 12.36 4.51
N ILE A 151 -15.36 13.45 4.65
CA ILE A 151 -15.45 14.50 3.62
C ILE A 151 -14.09 15.16 3.38
N ASP A 152 -13.37 15.52 4.45
CA ASP A 152 -12.06 16.16 4.35
C ASP A 152 -11.03 15.23 3.68
N TRP A 153 -11.07 13.92 3.97
CA TRP A 153 -10.22 12.95 3.29
C TRP A 153 -10.54 12.85 1.79
N GLY A 154 -11.82 12.83 1.42
CA GLY A 154 -12.24 12.80 0.01
C GLY A 154 -11.81 14.04 -0.77
N ARG A 155 -11.57 15.17 -0.10
CA ARG A 155 -11.13 16.43 -0.71
C ARG A 155 -9.61 16.59 -0.73
N PHE A 156 -8.97 16.32 0.40
CA PHE A 156 -7.58 16.75 0.66
C PHE A 156 -6.59 15.60 0.83
N SER A 157 -7.07 14.38 1.07
CA SER A 157 -6.20 13.20 1.25
C SER A 157 -6.11 12.33 0.01
N LEU A 158 -6.21 12.93 -1.18
CA LEU A 158 -6.14 12.23 -2.46
C LEU A 158 -4.69 11.89 -2.84
N LYS A 159 -4.50 10.78 -3.57
CA LYS A 159 -3.24 10.51 -4.26
C LYS A 159 -2.97 11.63 -5.26
N ASP A 160 -1.71 12.04 -5.34
CA ASP A 160 -1.29 12.98 -6.37
C ASP A 160 -1.45 12.30 -7.74
N LYS A 161 -1.87 13.06 -8.76
CA LYS A 161 -1.95 12.58 -10.14
C LYS A 161 -0.54 12.34 -10.70
N TYR A 162 0.15 11.29 -10.27
CA TYR A 162 1.56 11.04 -10.62
C TYR A 162 1.73 9.94 -11.68
N ARG A 163 2.38 10.33 -12.80
CA ARG A 163 2.66 9.61 -14.06
C ARG A 163 1.43 9.12 -14.83
N LYS A 164 1.12 9.79 -15.95
CA LYS A 164 0.08 9.42 -16.94
C LYS A 164 0.12 7.94 -17.36
N THR A 165 1.26 7.28 -17.24
CA THR A 165 1.47 5.89 -17.67
C THR A 165 1.17 4.83 -16.61
N ARG A 166 1.08 5.18 -15.32
CA ARG A 166 0.84 4.17 -14.27
C ARG A 166 -0.64 4.07 -13.95
N LEU A 167 -1.23 2.91 -14.23
CA LEU A 167 -2.58 2.59 -13.75
C LEU A 167 -2.63 2.65 -12.22
N SER A 168 -3.73 3.20 -11.72
CA SER A 168 -4.03 3.26 -10.29
C SER A 168 -4.26 1.84 -9.74
N SER A 169 -4.20 1.66 -8.42
CA SER A 169 -4.42 0.35 -7.79
C SER A 169 -5.83 -0.17 -8.09
N LEU A 170 -6.84 0.69 -7.98
CA LEU A 170 -8.24 0.43 -8.31
C LEU A 170 -8.39 0.02 -9.77
N ASN A 171 -7.83 0.77 -10.70
CA ASN A 171 -7.91 0.43 -12.13
C ASN A 171 -7.17 -0.88 -12.43
N THR A 172 -6.07 -1.14 -11.73
CA THR A 172 -5.35 -2.41 -11.84
C THR A 172 -6.20 -3.59 -11.34
N LEU A 173 -6.96 -3.42 -10.25
CA LEU A 173 -7.85 -4.45 -9.73
C LEU A 173 -9.12 -4.63 -10.57
N LYS A 174 -9.66 -3.55 -11.15
CA LYS A 174 -10.79 -3.62 -12.10
C LYS A 174 -10.46 -4.46 -13.34
N LEU A 175 -9.20 -4.46 -13.78
CA LEU A 175 -8.76 -5.34 -14.87
C LEU A 175 -8.88 -6.84 -14.51
N LEU A 176 -8.69 -7.22 -13.23
CA LEU A 176 -8.92 -8.60 -12.80
C LEU A 176 -10.39 -9.01 -12.87
N THR A 177 -11.31 -8.06 -12.71
CA THR A 177 -12.76 -8.34 -12.66
C THR A 177 -13.42 -8.34 -14.04
N ILE A 178 -12.80 -7.71 -15.05
CA ILE A 178 -13.29 -7.67 -16.43
C ILE A 178 -12.82 -8.92 -17.22
N MET A 179 -11.76 -9.58 -16.75
CA MET A 179 -11.15 -10.75 -17.40
C MET A 179 -11.63 -12.10 -16.82
N ALA A 180 -12.57 -12.06 -15.87
CA ALA A 180 -13.25 -13.22 -15.29
C ALA A 180 -14.67 -13.30 -15.84
#